data_AF-A0A932PT01-F1
#
_entry.id   AF-A0A932PT01-F1
#
_cell.length_a   1.000
_cell.length_b   1.000
_cell.length_c   1.000
_cell.angle_alpha   90.00
_cell.angle_beta   90.00
_cell.angle_gamma   90.00
#
_symmetry.space_group_name_H-M   'P 1'
#
loop_
_entity.id
_entity.type
_entity.pdbx_description
1 polymer ?
#
loop_
_entity_poly.entity_id
_entity_poly.type
_entity_poly.pdbx_seq_one_letter_code
_entity_poly.pdbx_strand_id
1 'polypeptide(L)' 'MKNVTIFTTPTCVYCKMTKAFLTEHNVPFTVKDVSADDAAREEMIKKSGQMAVPVIDIEGQILVGFDKEGLTKSLNITA' A
#
# COMPACT_ATOMS: atom_id res chain seq x y z
N MET A 1 15.33 -9.41 -2.06
CA MET A 1 13.94 -9.47 -2.55
C MET A 1 13.13 -8.55 -1.66
N LYS A 2 12.62 -7.44 -2.18
CA LYS A 2 11.85 -6.51 -1.35
C LYS A 2 10.45 -7.10 -1.12
N ASN A 3 10.11 -7.43 0.12
CA ASN A 3 8.75 -7.84 0.46
C ASN A 3 7.89 -6.59 0.58
N VAL A 4 6.97 -6.43 -0.38
CA VAL A 4 6.01 -5.33 -0.39
C VAL A 4 4.65 -5.86 0.03
N THR A 5 4.04 -5.28 1.05
CA THR A 5 2.66 -5.58 1.47
C THR A 5 1.82 -4.32 1.34
N ILE A 6 0.78 -4.36 0.52
CA ILE A 6 -0.12 -3.25 0.29
C ILE A 6 -1.41 -3.54 1.04
N PHE A 7 -1.76 -2.64 1.95
CA PHE A 7 -3.06 -2.56 2.57
C PHE A 7 -3.99 -1.73 1.68
N THR A 8 -4.99 -2.39 1.11
CA THR A 8 -5.97 -1.82 0.18
C THR A 8 -7.36 -1.81 0.81
N THR A 9 -8.22 -0.91 0.34
CA THR A 9 -9.67 -1.04 0.50
C THR A 9 -10.34 -1.16 -0.87
N PRO A 10 -11.40 -1.97 -1.01
CA PRO A 10 -12.13 -2.14 -2.26
C PRO A 10 -12.94 -0.88 -2.64
N THR A 11 -13.24 -0.04 -1.65
CA THR A 11 -13.94 1.24 -1.79
C THR A 11 -13.03 2.39 -2.23
N CYS A 12 -11.70 2.23 -2.25
CA CYS A 12 -10.77 3.31 -2.57
C CYS A 12 -10.15 3.14 -3.97
N VAL A 13 -10.44 4.09 -4.86
CA VAL A 13 -9.94 4.12 -6.25
C VAL A 13 -8.42 4.13 -6.29
N TYR A 14 -7.78 4.85 -5.36
CA TYR A 14 -6.33 4.94 -5.27
C TYR A 14 -5.63 3.61 -5.02
N CYS A 15 -6.24 2.72 -4.22
CA CYS A 15 -5.63 1.42 -3.94
C CYS A 15 -5.61 0.51 -5.19
N LYS A 16 -6.65 0.61 -6.04
CA LYS A 16 -6.66 -0.07 -7.35
C LYS A 16 -5.54 0.45 -8.25
N MET A 17 -5.28 1.76 -8.26
CA MET A 17 -4.17 2.34 -9.03
C MET A 17 -2.82 1.84 -8.53
N THR A 18 -2.60 1.79 -7.21
CA THR A 18 -1.36 1.24 -6.63
C THR A 18 -1.17 -0.22 -7.04
N LYS A 19 -2.20 -1.06 -6.90
CA LYS A 19 -2.12 -2.47 -7.28
C LYS A 19 -1.80 -2.65 -8.76
N ALA A 20 -2.45 -1.88 -9.63
CA ALA A 20 -2.18 -1.90 -11.07
C ALA A 20 -0.73 -1.49 -11.37
N PHE A 21 -0.23 -0.43 -10.74
CA PHE A 21 1.13 0.05 -10.92
C PHE A 21 2.17 -1.01 -10.55
N LEU A 22 2.08 -1.63 -9.36
CA LEU A 22 3.04 -2.67 -9.01
C LEU A 22 2.91 -3.92 -9.90
N THR A 23 1.71 -4.25 -10.36
CA THR A 23 1.50 -5.37 -11.30
C THR A 23 2.17 -5.07 -12.64
N GLU A 24 2.02 -3.86 -13.15
CA GLU A 24 2.63 -3.40 -14.40
C GLU A 24 4.16 -3.43 -14.32
N HIS A 25 4.73 -3.06 -13.17
CA HIS A 25 6.16 -3.11 -12.91
C HIS A 25 6.69 -4.51 -12.53
N ASN A 26 5.86 -5.57 -12.57
CA ASN A 26 6.24 -6.95 -12.20
C ASN A 26 6.89 -7.06 -10.80
N VAL A 27 6.51 -6.17 -9.89
CA VAL A 27 7.00 -6.23 -8.51
C VAL A 27 6.20 -7.29 -7.76
N PRO A 28 6.83 -8.22 -7.03
CA PRO A 28 6.12 -9.11 -6.14
C PRO A 28 5.60 -8.33 -4.93
N PHE A 29 4.28 -8.27 -4.76
CA PHE A 29 3.65 -7.65 -3.60
C PHE A 29 2.49 -8.49 -3.07
N THR A 30 2.28 -8.42 -1.77
CA THR A 30 1.14 -9.01 -1.07
C THR A 30 0.07 -7.95 -0.93
N VAL A 31 -1.18 -8.28 -1.22
CA VAL A 31 -2.30 -7.36 -1.01
C VAL A 31 -3.12 -7.85 0.19
N LYS A 32 -3.29 -6.99 1.20
CA LYS A 32 -4.19 -7.18 2.32
C LYS A 32 -5.38 -6.25 2.20
N ASP A 33 -6.57 -6.80 2.15
CA ASP A 33 -7.79 -6.01 2.10
C ASP A 33 -8.24 -5.65 3.51
N VAL A 34 -8.14 -4.37 3.88
CA VAL A 34 -8.52 -3.90 5.23
C VAL A 34 -10.03 -3.70 5.37
N SER A 35 -10.81 -3.86 4.30
CA SER A 35 -12.27 -3.85 4.38
C SER A 35 -12.83 -5.22 4.72
N ALA A 36 -12.14 -6.29 4.29
CA ALA A 36 -12.45 -7.66 4.67
C ALA A 36 -11.79 -8.07 5.99
N ASP A 37 -10.72 -7.38 6.39
CA ASP A 37 -9.89 -7.73 7.54
C ASP A 37 -9.84 -6.58 8.55
N ASP A 38 -10.70 -6.66 9.58
CA ASP A 38 -10.80 -5.64 10.65
C ASP A 38 -9.46 -5.42 11.37
N ALA A 39 -8.65 -6.48 11.55
CA ALA A 39 -7.33 -6.36 12.16
C ALA A 39 -6.41 -5.47 11.32
N ALA A 40 -6.44 -5.63 10.00
CA ALA A 40 -5.66 -4.80 9.09
C ALA A 40 -6.19 -3.35 9.04
N ARG A 41 -7.50 -3.13 9.24
CA ARG A 41 -8.09 -1.78 9.40
C ARG A 41 -7.57 -1.10 10.66
N GLU A 42 -7.57 -1.80 11.79
CA GLU A 42 -7.05 -1.28 13.05
C GLU A 42 -5.54 -1.03 12.97
N GLU A 43 -4.80 -1.94 12.33
CA GLU A 43 -3.35 -1.80 12.13
C GLU A 43 -3.03 -0.58 11.26
N MET A 44 -3.81 -0.37 10.19
CA MET A 44 -3.72 0.79 9.33
C MET A 44 -3.98 2.08 10.11
N ILE A 45 -5.06 2.16 10.89
CA ILE A 45 -5.37 3.33 11.72
C ILE A 45 -4.29 3.58 12.78
N LYS A 46 -3.77 2.52 13.41
CA LYS A 46 -2.69 2.60 14.41
C LYS A 46 -1.37 3.06 13.80
N LYS A 47 -1.01 2.54 12.63
CA LYS A 47 0.26 2.86 11.97
C LYS A 47 0.23 4.24 11.32
N SER A 48 -0.89 4.59 10.68
CA SER A 48 -1.07 5.86 10.00
C SER A 48 -1.39 7.02 10.93
N GLY A 49 -2.02 6.75 12.08
CA GLY A 49 -2.60 7.78 12.93
C GLY A 49 -3.72 8.60 12.27
N GLN A 50 -4.05 8.27 11.02
CA GLN A 50 -5.00 8.96 10.14
C GLN A 50 -5.78 7.92 9.33
N MET A 51 -7.05 8.19 9.04
CA MET A 51 -7.91 7.34 8.20
C MET A 51 -7.56 7.49 6.71
N ALA A 52 -6.28 7.42 6.35
CA ALA A 52 -5.78 7.66 4.99
C ALA A 52 -5.29 6.36 4.34
N VAL A 53 -6.14 5.77 3.50
CA VAL A 53 -5.77 4.64 2.60
C VAL A 53 -5.21 5.18 1.29
N PRO A 54 -4.36 4.43 0.56
CA PRO A 54 -3.73 3.13 0.85
C PRO A 54 -2.62 3.17 1.90
N VAL A 55 -2.30 2.04 2.53
CA VAL A 55 -1.07 1.88 3.33
C VAL A 55 -0.17 0.86 2.66
N ILE A 56 1.11 1.15 2.51
CA ILE A 56 2.07 0.25 1.86
C ILE A 56 3.22 -0.01 2.83
N ASP A 57 3.46 -1.28 3.14
CA ASP A 57 4.61 -1.77 3.88
C ASP A 57 5.66 -2.26 2.88
N ILE A 58 6.86 -1.68 2.94
CA ILE A 58 7.99 -2.03 2.06
C ILE A 58 9.17 -2.35 2.96
N GLU A 59 9.44 -3.64 3.18
CA GLU A 59 10.52 -4.10 4.07
C GLU A 59 10.50 -3.44 5.47
N GLY A 60 9.30 -3.25 6.05
CA GLY A 60 9.11 -2.60 7.35
C GLY A 60 9.03 -1.07 7.29
N GLN A 61 9.19 -0.46 6.12
CA GLN A 61 8.86 0.95 5.91
C GLN A 61 7.36 1.08 5.64
N ILE A 62 6.64 1.70 6.58
CA ILE A 62 5.22 2.01 6.42
C ILE A 62 5.07 3.33 5.69
N LEU A 63 4.42 3.28 4.54
CA LEU A 63 3.92 4.41 3.78
C LEU A 63 2.41 4.51 3.96
N VAL A 64 1.93 5.72 4.14
CA VAL A 64 0.55 6.01 4.47
C VAL A 64 0.01 6.99 3.45
N GLY A 65 -1.16 6.68 2.90
CA GLY A 65 -1.78 7.43 1.81
C GLY A 65 -1.28 6.99 0.44
N PHE A 66 -2.00 7.45 -0.59
CA PHE A 66 -1.59 7.31 -1.99
C PHE A 66 -0.52 8.34 -2.30
N ASP A 67 0.66 8.14 -1.72
CA ASP A 67 1.79 8.99 -2.01
C ASP A 67 2.50 8.43 -3.24
N LYS A 68 2.12 8.94 -4.42
CA LYS A 68 2.71 8.51 -5.69
C LYS A 68 4.24 8.64 -5.61
N GLU A 69 4.75 9.73 -5.05
CA GLU A 69 6.19 9.94 -4.86
C GLU A 69 6.79 8.95 -3.87
N GLY A 70 6.18 8.73 -2.70
CA GLY A 70 6.63 7.75 -1.71
C GLY A 70 6.69 6.33 -2.26
N LEU A 71 5.69 5.94 -3.05
CA LEU A 71 5.62 4.63 -3.70
C LEU A 71 6.73 4.47 -4.76
N THR A 72 6.85 5.46 -5.64
CA THR A 72 7.85 5.53 -6.71
C THR A 72 9.27 5.48 -6.14
N LYS A 73 9.52 6.23 -5.06
CA LYS A 73 10.79 6.26 -4.34
C LYS A 73 11.14 4.95 -3.64
N SER A 74 10.16 4.31 -3.01
CA SER A 74 10.40 3.08 -2.23
C SER A 74 10.56 1.85 -3.11
N LEU A 75 9.80 1.81 -4.21
CA LEU A 75 9.93 0.81 -5.27
C LEU A 75 11.09 1.10 -6.22
N ASN A 76 11.73 2.27 -6.09
CA ASN A 76 12.80 2.75 -6.94
C ASN A 76 12.42 2.74 -8.43
N ILE A 77 11.15 2.99 -8.71
CA ILE A 77 10.62 3.13 -10.06
C ILE A 77 10.96 4.55 -10.47
N THR A 78 11.81 4.73 -11.48
CA THR A 78 12.13 6.07 -11.99
C THR A 78 11.08 6.39 -13.06
N ALA A 79 10.35 7.51 -12.89
CA ALA A 79 9.49 8.04 -13.95
C ALA A 79 10.32 8.62 -15.09
#